data_AF-A0A9X5HCX3-F1
#
_entry.id   AF-A0A9X5HCX3-F1
#
_cell.length_a   1.000
_cell.length_b   1.000
_cell.length_c   1.000
_cell.angle_alpha   90.00
_cell.angle_beta   90.00
_cell.angle_gamma   90.00
#
_symmetry.space_group_name_H-M   'P 1'
#
loop_
_entity.id
_entity.type
_entity.pdbx_description
1 polymer ?
#
loop_
_entity_poly.entity_id
_entity_poly.type
_entity_poly.pdbx_seq_one_letter_code
_entity_poly.pdbx_strand_id
1 'polypeptide(L)'
;RDARWERARIGSALTLEPADLVTVSYVLNELTAADRAALVDAAAGAARAVVVVEPGTPDGYARMIEARDRLVAAGFQVAAPCPHSASCPIVPGTDWCHFSARVSRSSLHRQIKGGTLAYEDEKFSYVAATRLPVTPAPARVVRKPQIRKGQVLLDLCETDPALNRTTVTKRHGALYRAARDTDWGDPWPPPAQD
;
A
#
# COMPACT_ATOMS: atom_id res chain seq x y z
N ARG A 1 -21.21 11.84 -16.08
CA ARG A 1 -20.67 10.94 -15.03
C ARG A 1 -21.59 11.12 -13.85
N ASP A 2 -22.41 10.13 -13.57
CA ASP A 2 -23.41 10.21 -12.52
C ASP A 2 -22.79 9.73 -11.21
N ALA A 3 -23.07 10.42 -10.12
CA ALA A 3 -22.62 10.10 -8.77
C ALA A 3 -23.83 10.10 -7.84
N ARG A 4 -23.98 9.03 -7.06
CA ARG A 4 -24.98 8.92 -5.99
C ARG A 4 -24.27 9.13 -4.66
N TRP A 5 -24.72 10.12 -3.89
CA TRP A 5 -24.20 10.40 -2.56
C TRP A 5 -25.14 9.82 -1.51
N GLU A 6 -24.59 9.04 -0.60
CA GLU A 6 -25.35 8.38 0.45
C GLU A 6 -24.85 8.80 1.83
N ARG A 7 -25.80 8.96 2.75
CA ARG A 7 -25.48 9.16 4.17
C ARG A 7 -25.75 7.86 4.89
N ALA A 8 -24.69 7.27 5.44
CA ALA A 8 -24.77 6.08 6.27
C ALA A 8 -23.90 6.26 7.52
N ARG A 9 -24.23 5.51 8.57
CA ARG A 9 -23.36 5.36 9.74
C ARG A 9 -22.44 4.17 9.50
N ILE A 10 -21.13 4.38 9.60
CA ILE A 10 -20.16 3.29 9.61
C ILE A 10 -20.23 2.59 10.97
N GLY A 11 -20.38 1.26 10.95
CA GLY A 11 -20.48 0.42 12.13
C GLY A 11 -21.12 -0.93 11.79
N SER A 12 -21.48 -1.72 12.79
CA SER A 12 -21.99 -3.09 12.60
C SER A 12 -23.28 -3.21 11.77
N ALA A 13 -24.05 -2.13 11.65
CA ALA A 13 -25.27 -2.08 10.84
C ALA A 13 -25.04 -1.58 9.41
N LEU A 14 -23.78 -1.32 9.02
CA LEU A 14 -23.46 -0.84 7.68
C LEU A 14 -23.75 -1.94 6.64
N THR A 15 -24.56 -1.59 5.65
CA THR A 15 -24.81 -2.42 4.46
C THR A 15 -24.34 -1.66 3.23
N LEU A 16 -23.61 -2.33 2.35
CA LEU A 16 -23.16 -1.77 1.08
C LEU A 16 -23.86 -2.51 -0.07
N GLU A 17 -24.30 -1.78 -1.08
CA GLU A 17 -24.79 -2.38 -2.32
C GLU A 17 -23.64 -3.14 -3.02
N PRO A 18 -23.92 -4.26 -3.73
CA PRO A 18 -22.90 -4.99 -4.46
C PRO A 18 -22.13 -4.09 -5.45
N ALA A 19 -20.80 -4.21 -5.45
CA ALA A 19 -19.92 -3.41 -6.29
C ALA A 19 -18.75 -4.25 -6.82
N ASP A 20 -18.19 -3.86 -7.97
CA ASP A 20 -16.95 -4.48 -8.45
C ASP A 20 -15.74 -4.10 -7.59
N LEU A 21 -15.73 -2.86 -7.08
CA LEU A 21 -14.66 -2.30 -6.26
C LEU A 21 -15.24 -1.46 -5.11
N VAL A 22 -14.76 -1.72 -3.89
CA VAL A 22 -14.93 -0.81 -2.76
C VAL A 22 -13.58 -0.18 -2.41
N THR A 23 -13.56 1.13 -2.21
CA THR A 23 -12.39 1.87 -1.76
C THR A 23 -12.62 2.43 -0.37
N VAL A 24 -11.69 2.18 0.54
CA VAL A 24 -11.68 2.70 1.91
C VAL A 24 -10.45 3.57 2.05
N SER A 25 -10.62 4.89 2.11
CA SER A 25 -9.51 5.83 1.97
C SER A 25 -9.51 6.83 3.13
N TYR A 26 -8.45 6.83 3.94
CA TYR A 26 -8.23 7.76 5.06
C TYR A 26 -9.42 7.87 6.02
N VAL A 27 -10.02 6.72 6.36
CA VAL A 27 -11.18 6.69 7.26
C VAL A 27 -11.02 5.69 8.40
N LEU A 28 -10.15 4.67 8.30
CA LEU A 28 -9.98 3.72 9.41
C LEU A 28 -9.38 4.42 10.63
N ASN A 29 -8.53 5.43 10.43
CA ASN A 29 -7.99 6.28 11.50
C ASN A 29 -9.06 7.08 12.26
N GLU A 30 -10.25 7.25 11.71
CA GLU A 30 -11.34 8.03 12.31
C GLU A 30 -12.35 7.14 13.07
N LEU A 31 -12.18 5.83 12.98
CA LEU A 31 -13.14 4.84 13.47
C LEU A 31 -12.62 4.10 14.70
N THR A 32 -13.56 3.65 15.53
CA THR A 32 -13.26 2.71 16.62
C THR A 32 -12.78 1.37 16.06
N ALA A 33 -12.10 0.55 16.87
CA ALA A 33 -11.66 -0.78 16.42
C ALA A 33 -12.81 -1.66 15.91
N ALA A 34 -13.95 -1.61 16.58
CA ALA A 34 -15.15 -2.34 16.17
C ALA A 34 -15.75 -1.80 14.86
N ASP A 35 -15.72 -0.49 14.64
CA ASP A 35 -16.25 0.09 13.41
C ASP A 35 -15.31 -0.11 12.21
N ARG A 36 -13.98 -0.11 12.44
CA ARG A 36 -12.99 -0.51 11.42
C ARG A 36 -13.24 -1.94 10.95
N ALA A 37 -13.39 -2.84 11.92
CA ALA A 37 -13.70 -4.24 11.69
C ALA A 37 -14.95 -4.39 10.81
N ALA A 38 -16.06 -3.80 11.26
CA ALA A 38 -17.33 -3.86 10.57
C ALA A 38 -17.26 -3.27 9.14
N LEU A 39 -16.53 -2.17 8.94
CA LEU A 39 -16.36 -1.57 7.63
C LEU A 39 -15.60 -2.49 6.66
N VAL A 40 -14.48 -3.08 7.10
CA VAL A 40 -13.69 -3.99 6.27
C VAL A 40 -14.50 -5.24 5.94
N ASP A 41 -15.23 -5.78 6.91
CA ASP A 41 -16.07 -6.97 6.72
C ASP A 41 -17.24 -6.68 5.75
N ALA A 42 -17.88 -5.51 5.87
CA ALA A 42 -18.92 -5.07 4.94
C ALA A 42 -18.38 -4.87 3.52
N ALA A 43 -17.20 -4.24 3.37
CA ALA A 43 -16.53 -4.09 2.08
C ALA A 43 -16.18 -5.45 1.46
N ALA A 44 -15.68 -6.39 2.27
CA ALA A 44 -15.36 -7.75 1.85
C ALA A 44 -16.60 -8.53 1.39
N GLY A 45 -17.77 -8.28 2.00
CA GLY A 45 -19.04 -8.91 1.63
C GLY A 45 -19.66 -8.34 0.35
N ALA A 46 -19.48 -7.04 0.08
CA ALA A 46 -20.12 -6.36 -1.04
C ALA A 46 -19.28 -6.32 -2.33
N ALA A 47 -17.96 -6.56 -2.25
CA ALA A 47 -17.05 -6.30 -3.36
C ALA A 47 -16.26 -7.51 -3.87
N ARG A 48 -15.90 -7.47 -5.16
CA ARG A 48 -14.93 -8.41 -5.77
C ARG A 48 -13.49 -7.97 -5.52
N ALA A 49 -13.26 -6.65 -5.42
CA ALA A 49 -11.99 -6.05 -5.05
C ALA A 49 -12.18 -4.99 -3.96
N VAL A 50 -11.23 -4.89 -3.05
CA VAL A 50 -11.18 -3.87 -2.00
C VAL A 50 -9.82 -3.19 -2.02
N VAL A 51 -9.82 -1.87 -2.03
CA VAL A 51 -8.59 -1.07 -1.87
C VAL A 51 -8.71 -0.25 -0.60
N VAL A 52 -7.78 -0.46 0.32
CA VAL A 52 -7.67 0.31 1.56
C VAL A 52 -6.44 1.19 1.47
N VAL A 53 -6.56 2.47 1.85
CA VAL A 53 -5.47 3.45 1.92
C VAL A 53 -5.53 4.17 3.26
N GLU A 54 -4.40 4.28 3.94
CA GLU A 54 -4.25 4.95 5.23
C GLU A 54 -2.97 5.80 5.24
N PRO A 55 -2.86 6.79 6.16
CA PRO A 55 -1.60 7.49 6.39
C PRO A 55 -0.43 6.53 6.64
N GLY A 56 0.72 6.81 6.06
CA GLY A 56 1.94 6.00 6.12
C GLY A 56 2.70 6.17 7.45
N THR A 57 1.98 6.04 8.56
CA THR A 57 2.48 6.13 9.93
C THR A 57 2.50 4.75 10.59
N PRO A 58 3.20 4.56 11.73
CA PRO A 58 3.16 3.31 12.48
C PRO A 58 1.73 2.86 12.83
N ASP A 59 0.88 3.78 13.31
CA ASP A 59 -0.52 3.47 13.65
C ASP A 59 -1.36 3.16 12.40
N GLY A 60 -1.12 3.87 11.29
CA GLY A 60 -1.77 3.61 10.01
C GLY A 60 -1.42 2.23 9.45
N TYR A 61 -0.15 1.84 9.58
CA TYR A 61 0.30 0.50 9.23
C TYR A 61 -0.33 -0.58 10.10
N ALA A 62 -0.46 -0.37 11.42
CA ALA A 62 -1.13 -1.33 12.30
C ALA A 62 -2.59 -1.58 11.86
N ARG A 63 -3.34 -0.51 11.55
CA ARG A 63 -4.69 -0.62 10.98
C ARG A 63 -4.70 -1.30 9.59
N MET A 64 -3.70 -1.00 8.77
CA MET A 64 -3.56 -1.58 7.43
C MET A 64 -3.35 -3.10 7.47
N ILE A 65 -2.49 -3.58 8.38
CA ILE A 65 -2.27 -5.03 8.54
C ILE A 65 -3.52 -5.71 9.09
N GLU A 66 -4.22 -5.09 10.05
CA GLU A 66 -5.52 -5.63 10.53
C GLU A 66 -6.53 -5.76 9.37
N ALA A 67 -6.69 -4.71 8.56
CA ALA A 67 -7.58 -4.72 7.41
C ALA A 67 -7.17 -5.75 6.36
N ARG A 68 -5.88 -5.83 6.05
CA ARG A 68 -5.30 -6.83 5.12
C ARG A 68 -5.60 -8.25 5.59
N ASP A 69 -5.36 -8.56 6.85
CA ASP A 69 -5.51 -9.92 7.38
C ASP A 69 -6.99 -10.33 7.41
N ARG A 70 -7.90 -9.39 7.70
CA ARG A 70 -9.35 -9.61 7.56
C ARG A 70 -9.77 -9.91 6.12
N LEU A 71 -9.27 -9.14 5.15
CA LEU A 71 -9.56 -9.38 3.74
C LEU A 71 -9.07 -10.77 3.30
N VAL A 72 -7.85 -11.16 3.69
CA VAL A 72 -7.30 -12.50 3.40
C VAL A 72 -8.15 -13.58 4.06
N ALA A 73 -8.55 -13.41 5.33
CA ALA A 73 -9.42 -14.34 6.03
C ALA A 73 -10.82 -14.47 5.36
N ALA A 74 -11.29 -13.41 4.72
CA ALA A 74 -12.52 -13.40 3.92
C ALA A 74 -12.38 -13.96 2.49
N GLY A 75 -11.25 -14.60 2.19
CA GLY A 75 -10.98 -15.30 0.94
C GLY A 75 -10.43 -14.42 -0.19
N PHE A 76 -9.94 -13.21 0.12
CA PHE A 76 -9.26 -12.38 -0.87
C PHE A 76 -7.78 -12.78 -1.02
N GLN A 77 -7.25 -12.58 -2.22
CA GLN A 77 -5.81 -12.59 -2.49
C GLN A 77 -5.30 -11.14 -2.54
N VAL A 78 -4.13 -10.88 -1.96
CA VAL A 78 -3.49 -9.56 -2.06
C VAL A 78 -2.91 -9.37 -3.47
N ALA A 79 -3.42 -8.37 -4.18
CA ALA A 79 -2.93 -7.95 -5.49
C ALA A 79 -1.71 -7.04 -5.38
N ALA A 80 -1.71 -6.14 -4.39
CA ALA A 80 -0.63 -5.20 -4.11
C ALA A 80 -0.79 -4.61 -2.70
N PRO A 81 0.24 -4.00 -2.11
CA PRO A 81 1.63 -3.96 -2.54
C PRO A 81 2.37 -5.26 -2.26
N CYS A 82 1.91 -6.03 -1.26
CA CYS A 82 2.55 -7.28 -0.84
C CYS A 82 2.55 -8.28 -2.01
N PRO A 83 3.67 -8.98 -2.25
CA PRO A 83 3.75 -10.01 -3.28
C PRO A 83 3.13 -11.35 -2.83
N HIS A 84 2.59 -11.40 -1.60
CA HIS A 84 2.03 -12.60 -0.99
C HIS A 84 0.79 -12.27 -0.15
N SER A 85 -0.03 -13.29 0.10
CA SER A 85 -1.19 -13.22 1.02
C SER A 85 -0.91 -13.82 2.41
N ALA A 86 0.27 -14.42 2.63
CA ALA A 86 0.70 -14.90 3.95
C ALA A 86 0.93 -13.74 4.94
N SER A 87 1.17 -14.05 6.22
CA SER A 87 1.45 -13.05 7.27
C SER A 87 2.56 -12.08 6.87
N CYS A 88 2.42 -10.79 7.22
CA CYS A 88 3.44 -9.78 6.92
C CYS A 88 4.76 -10.11 7.66
N PRO A 89 5.93 -10.08 7.00
CA PRO A 89 7.21 -10.41 7.63
C PRO A 89 7.76 -9.32 8.57
N ILE A 90 7.15 -8.12 8.59
CA ILE A 90 7.53 -7.07 9.55
C ILE A 90 7.01 -7.45 10.93
N VAL A 91 7.91 -7.49 11.91
CA VAL A 91 7.52 -7.71 13.31
C VAL A 91 6.75 -6.49 13.82
N PRO A 92 5.55 -6.67 14.41
CA PRO A 92 4.79 -5.55 14.97
C PRO A 92 5.62 -4.72 15.95
N GLY A 93 5.59 -3.40 15.77
CA GLY A 93 6.30 -2.45 16.63
C GLY A 93 7.77 -2.23 16.29
N THR A 94 8.39 -3.02 15.41
CA THR A 94 9.80 -2.81 15.03
C THR A 94 9.96 -1.90 13.81
N ASP A 95 9.00 -1.94 12.89
CA ASP A 95 9.02 -1.13 11.67
C ASP A 95 7.58 -1.01 11.09
N TRP A 96 7.41 -0.26 10.01
CA TRP A 96 6.16 -0.17 9.27
C TRP A 96 6.36 -0.09 7.75
N CYS A 97 5.48 -0.72 6.98
CA CYS A 97 5.50 -0.61 5.51
C CYS A 97 4.66 0.58 5.07
N HIS A 98 5.27 1.49 4.30
CA HIS A 98 4.62 2.65 3.70
C HIS A 98 5.30 2.99 2.37
N PHE A 99 4.69 3.91 1.64
CA PHE A 99 5.15 4.48 0.38
C PHE A 99 5.00 6.00 0.42
N SER A 100 5.41 6.67 -0.65
CA SER A 100 5.36 8.12 -0.75
C SER A 100 4.82 8.53 -2.12
N ALA A 101 3.81 9.38 -2.13
CA ALA A 101 3.31 10.01 -3.35
C ALA A 101 3.54 11.51 -3.27
N ARG A 102 4.05 12.11 -4.35
CA ARG A 102 4.20 13.56 -4.41
C ARG A 102 2.86 14.18 -4.78
N VAL A 103 2.32 15.02 -3.90
CA VAL A 103 1.08 15.76 -4.11
C VAL A 103 1.34 17.26 -4.14
N SER A 104 0.59 17.97 -4.98
CA SER A 104 0.72 19.42 -5.13
C SER A 104 0.14 20.14 -3.92
N ARG A 105 0.88 21.10 -3.36
CA ARG A 105 0.35 22.02 -2.34
C ARG A 105 -0.36 23.19 -3.00
N SER A 106 -1.64 23.38 -2.68
CA SER A 106 -2.38 24.59 -3.04
C SER A 106 -1.72 25.84 -2.43
N SER A 107 -1.92 27.01 -3.05
CA SER A 107 -1.41 28.29 -2.52
C SER A 107 -1.89 28.58 -1.10
N LEU A 108 -3.15 28.22 -0.79
CA LEU A 108 -3.75 28.36 0.53
C LEU A 108 -3.07 27.45 1.58
N HIS A 109 -2.75 26.20 1.23
CA HIS A 109 -2.01 25.30 2.12
C HIS A 109 -0.59 25.80 2.43
N ARG A 110 0.09 26.44 1.46
CA ARG A 110 1.41 27.04 1.68
C ARG A 110 1.36 28.21 2.66
N GLN A 111 0.35 29.09 2.52
CA GLN A 111 0.18 30.25 3.40
C GLN A 111 -0.19 29.84 4.83
N ILE A 112 -1.04 28.83 5.03
CA ILE A 112 -1.49 28.42 6.36
C ILE A 112 -0.43 27.58 7.09
N LYS A 113 0.29 26.68 6.38
CA LYS A 113 1.25 25.76 7.01
C LYS A 113 2.70 26.26 6.99
N GLY A 114 2.96 27.48 6.53
CA GLY A 114 4.33 28.03 6.41
C GLY A 114 5.23 27.25 5.46
N GLY A 115 4.65 26.48 4.53
CA GLY A 115 5.37 25.61 3.62
C GLY A 115 5.90 26.37 2.40
N THR A 116 7.21 26.33 2.16
CA THR A 116 7.86 27.04 1.04
C THR A 116 7.81 26.27 -0.29
N LEU A 117 7.68 24.94 -0.25
CA LEU A 117 7.64 24.09 -1.44
C LEU A 117 6.22 23.95 -2.02
N ALA A 118 6.12 23.88 -3.35
CA ALA A 118 4.87 23.71 -4.09
C ALA A 118 4.30 22.28 -4.05
N TYR A 119 4.96 21.36 -3.35
CA TYR A 119 4.56 19.96 -3.21
C TYR A 119 4.84 19.46 -1.79
N GLU A 120 4.19 18.35 -1.44
CA GLU A 120 4.53 17.52 -0.30
C GLU A 120 4.59 16.06 -0.72
N ASP A 121 5.49 15.33 -0.06
CA ASP A 121 5.61 13.88 -0.22
C ASP A 121 4.70 13.25 0.84
N GLU A 122 3.46 12.93 0.46
CA GLU A 122 2.48 12.31 1.34
C GLU A 122 2.83 10.83 1.53
N LYS A 123 3.02 10.44 2.78
CA LYS A 123 3.30 9.05 3.13
C LYS A 123 1.99 8.30 3.30
N PHE A 124 1.87 7.14 2.67
CA PHE A 124 0.68 6.32 2.74
C PHE A 124 1.03 4.84 2.84
N SER A 125 0.11 4.07 3.41
CA SER A 125 0.11 2.60 3.34
C SER A 125 -1.16 2.19 2.60
N TYR A 126 -1.10 1.09 1.86
CA TYR A 126 -2.27 0.58 1.16
C TYR A 126 -2.26 -0.94 1.06
N VAL A 127 -3.43 -1.51 0.81
CA VAL A 127 -3.61 -2.88 0.32
C VAL A 127 -4.68 -2.87 -0.76
N ALA A 128 -4.41 -3.52 -1.87
CA ALA A 128 -5.38 -3.90 -2.87
C ALA A 128 -5.56 -5.42 -2.78
N ALA A 129 -6.76 -5.87 -2.44
CA ALA A 129 -7.11 -7.28 -2.33
C ALA A 129 -8.24 -7.59 -3.30
N THR A 130 -8.23 -8.78 -3.90
CA THR A 130 -9.24 -9.19 -4.88
C THR A 130 -9.56 -10.68 -4.79
N ARG A 131 -10.78 -11.06 -5.21
CA ARG A 131 -11.16 -12.46 -5.49
C ARG A 131 -11.00 -12.83 -6.97
N LEU A 132 -10.53 -11.89 -7.78
CA LEU A 132 -10.21 -12.11 -9.18
C LEU A 132 -8.82 -12.72 -9.31
N PRO A 133 -8.52 -13.45 -10.41
CA PRO A 133 -7.17 -13.90 -10.69
C PRO A 133 -6.18 -12.72 -10.68
N VAL A 134 -5.08 -12.87 -9.95
CA VAL A 134 -4.03 -11.86 -9.85
C VAL A 134 -2.65 -12.51 -9.84
N THR A 135 -1.69 -11.80 -10.44
CA THR A 135 -0.27 -12.14 -10.37
C THR A 135 0.44 -11.01 -9.63
N PRO A 136 0.70 -11.14 -8.31
CA PRO A 136 1.46 -10.16 -7.57
C PRO A 136 2.88 -10.01 -8.13
N ALA A 137 3.55 -8.90 -7.76
CA ALA A 137 4.93 -8.69 -8.14
C ALA A 137 5.84 -9.81 -7.57
N PRO A 138 6.95 -10.17 -8.24
CA PRO A 138 7.89 -11.17 -7.71
C PRO A 138 8.57 -10.72 -6.41
N ALA A 139 8.83 -9.42 -6.28
CA ALA A 139 9.13 -8.75 -5.03
C ALA A 139 8.66 -7.29 -5.12
N ARG A 140 8.52 -6.64 -3.97
CA ARG A 140 8.16 -5.23 -3.86
C ARG A 140 9.27 -4.45 -3.20
N VAL A 141 9.69 -3.33 -3.79
CA VAL A 141 10.62 -2.39 -3.18
C VAL A 141 9.91 -1.65 -2.05
N VAL A 142 10.29 -1.92 -0.80
CA VAL A 142 9.57 -1.41 0.39
C VAL A 142 10.24 -0.19 1.02
N ARG A 143 11.39 0.26 0.53
CA ARG A 143 12.07 1.50 0.96
C ARG A 143 12.60 2.26 -0.25
N LYS A 144 12.90 3.55 -0.08
CA LYS A 144 13.63 4.32 -1.11
C LYS A 144 14.95 3.61 -1.44
N PRO A 145 15.22 3.28 -2.71
CA PRO A 145 16.49 2.69 -3.12
C PRO A 145 17.70 3.51 -2.65
N GLN A 146 18.69 2.84 -2.05
CA GLN A 146 19.90 3.53 -1.59
C GLN A 146 20.97 3.47 -2.69
N ILE A 147 21.10 4.55 -3.45
CA ILE A 147 22.12 4.68 -4.48
C ILE A 147 23.46 5.07 -3.84
N ARG A 148 24.49 4.24 -4.05
CA ARG A 148 25.87 4.45 -3.60
C ARG A 148 26.82 4.39 -4.79
N LYS A 149 28.10 4.77 -4.57
CA LYS A 149 29.13 4.70 -5.63
C LYS A 149 29.29 3.25 -6.12
N GLY A 150 28.72 2.97 -7.30
CA GLY A 150 28.86 1.68 -7.98
C GLY A 150 27.90 0.58 -7.54
N GLN A 151 26.93 0.87 -6.68
CA GLN A 151 25.92 -0.09 -6.24
C GLN A 151 24.61 0.59 -5.83
N VAL A 152 23.51 -0.15 -5.88
CA VAL A 152 22.20 0.22 -5.36
C VAL A 152 21.77 -0.85 -4.35
N LEU A 153 21.30 -0.44 -3.17
CA LEU A 153 20.71 -1.34 -2.19
C LEU A 153 19.18 -1.21 -2.27
N LEU A 154 18.51 -2.35 -2.41
CA LEU A 154 17.06 -2.46 -2.47
C LEU A 154 16.59 -3.28 -1.27
N ASP A 155 15.68 -2.73 -0.48
CA ASP A 155 14.95 -3.49 0.55
C ASP A 155 13.68 -4.03 -0.07
N LEU A 156 13.54 -5.36 -0.08
CA LEU A 156 12.52 -6.08 -0.82
C LEU A 156 11.64 -6.89 0.13
N CYS A 157 10.33 -6.86 -0.12
CA CYS A 157 9.39 -7.87 0.36
C CYS A 157 9.19 -8.90 -0.75
N GLU A 158 9.30 -10.19 -0.44
CA GLU A 158 9.32 -11.30 -1.40
C GLU A 158 8.11 -12.23 -1.28
N THR A 159 7.86 -13.05 -2.31
CA THR A 159 6.73 -14.00 -2.34
C THR A 159 6.82 -15.09 -1.27
N ASP A 160 8.02 -15.61 -1.01
CA ASP A 160 8.32 -16.33 0.23
C ASP A 160 8.45 -15.28 1.35
N PRO A 161 7.52 -15.21 2.31
CA PRO A 161 7.32 -14.03 3.16
C PRO A 161 8.57 -13.64 3.97
N ALA A 162 9.39 -12.77 3.39
CA ALA A 162 10.65 -12.32 3.94
C ALA A 162 10.94 -10.87 3.54
N LEU A 163 11.71 -10.19 4.39
CA LEU A 163 12.33 -8.92 4.06
C LEU A 163 13.82 -9.12 3.85
N ASN A 164 14.28 -8.89 2.62
CA ASN A 164 15.68 -9.04 2.27
C ASN A 164 16.24 -7.75 1.67
N ARG A 165 17.51 -7.49 1.96
CA ARG A 165 18.28 -6.44 1.29
C ARG A 165 19.09 -7.03 0.15
N THR A 166 18.81 -6.59 -1.06
CA THR A 166 19.57 -6.97 -2.26
C THR A 166 20.54 -5.86 -2.66
N THR A 167 21.78 -6.24 -3.02
CA THR A 167 22.79 -5.31 -3.55
C THR A 167 22.98 -5.52 -5.04
N VAL A 168 22.64 -4.50 -5.84
CA VAL A 168 22.87 -4.50 -7.30
C VAL A 168 24.10 -3.64 -7.60
N THR A 169 25.15 -4.22 -8.17
CA THR A 169 26.41 -3.51 -8.44
C THR A 169 26.62 -3.27 -9.94
N LYS A 170 27.55 -2.37 -10.32
CA LYS A 170 27.91 -2.09 -11.72
C LYS A 170 28.18 -3.34 -12.58
N ARG A 171 28.69 -4.43 -11.98
CA ARG A 171 28.97 -5.69 -12.70
C ARG A 171 27.71 -6.35 -13.27
N HIS A 172 26.53 -6.02 -12.73
CA HIS A 172 25.24 -6.54 -13.21
C HIS A 172 24.70 -5.77 -14.42
N GLY A 173 25.46 -4.85 -15.02
CA GLY A 173 25.15 -4.25 -16.32
C GLY A 173 23.79 -3.56 -16.38
N ALA A 174 22.88 -4.06 -17.22
CA ALA A 174 21.54 -3.53 -17.40
C ALA A 174 20.72 -3.52 -16.09
N LEU A 175 20.86 -4.54 -15.25
CA LEU A 175 20.16 -4.62 -13.96
C LEU A 175 20.59 -3.49 -13.01
N TYR A 176 21.87 -3.05 -13.06
CA TYR A 176 22.33 -1.90 -12.29
C TYR A 176 21.73 -0.59 -12.80
N ARG A 177 21.52 -0.45 -14.11
CA ARG A 177 20.82 0.73 -14.66
C ARG A 177 19.39 0.75 -14.15
N ALA A 178 18.66 -0.36 -14.31
CA ALA A 178 17.30 -0.50 -13.83
C ALA A 178 17.17 -0.27 -12.32
N ALA A 179 18.09 -0.78 -11.50
CA ALA A 179 18.09 -0.56 -10.05
C ALA A 179 18.20 0.93 -9.67
N ARG A 180 18.93 1.74 -10.45
CA ARG A 180 19.02 3.20 -10.20
C ARG A 180 17.76 3.94 -10.57
N ASP A 181 16.99 3.41 -11.52
CA ASP A 181 15.77 4.00 -12.05
C ASP A 181 14.52 3.44 -11.33
N THR A 182 14.71 2.54 -10.37
CA THR A 182 13.65 1.94 -9.56
C THR A 182 13.16 2.92 -8.52
N ASP A 183 11.85 3.00 -8.34
CA ASP A 183 11.20 3.81 -7.33
C ASP A 183 10.71 2.99 -6.13
N TRP A 184 10.41 3.71 -5.05
CA TRP A 184 9.81 3.12 -3.86
C TRP A 184 8.40 2.63 -4.16
N GLY A 185 8.17 1.32 -4.05
CA GLY A 185 6.91 0.68 -4.40
C GLY A 185 6.95 -0.03 -5.74
N ASP A 186 8.05 0.01 -6.48
CA ASP A 186 8.16 -0.72 -7.74
C ASP A 186 8.25 -2.24 -7.55
N PRO A 187 7.81 -3.02 -8.55
CA PRO A 187 8.09 -4.45 -8.61
C PRO A 187 9.59 -4.68 -8.87
N TRP A 188 10.14 -5.75 -8.30
CA TRP A 188 11.53 -6.15 -8.54
C TRP A 188 11.66 -7.67 -8.68
N PRO A 189 12.49 -8.20 -9.61
CA PRO A 189 13.21 -7.46 -10.64
C PRO A 189 12.25 -6.81 -11.65
N PRO A 190 12.72 -5.81 -12.42
CA PRO A 190 11.97 -5.31 -13.56
C PRO A 190 11.69 -6.46 -14.55
N PRO A 191 10.57 -6.43 -15.29
CA PRO A 191 10.32 -7.41 -16.34
C PRO A 191 11.50 -7.43 -17.32
N ALA A 192 11.80 -8.61 -17.86
CA ALA A 192 12.79 -8.74 -18.92
C ALA A 192 12.39 -7.80 -20.06
N GLN A 193 13.30 -6.92 -20.46
CA GLN A 193 13.12 -6.12 -21.67
C GLN A 193 13.47 -7.05 -22.83
N ASP A 194 12.45 -7.50 -23.56
CA ASP A 194 12.62 -8.17 -24.85
C ASP A 194 13.17 -7.19 -25.90
#